data_AF-A0A399EGQ3-F1
#
_entry.id   AF-A0A399EGQ3-F1
#
_cell.length_a   1.000
_cell.length_b   1.000
_cell.length_c   1.000
_cell.angle_alpha   90.00
_cell.angle_beta   90.00
_cell.angle_gamma   90.00
#
_symmetry.space_group_name_H-M   'P 1'
#
loop_
_entity.id
_entity.type
_entity.pdbx_description
1 polymer ?
#
loop_
_entity_poly.entity_id
_entity_poly.type
_entity_poly.pdbx_seq_one_letter_code
_entity_poly.pdbx_strand_id
1 'polypeptide(L)'
;MGWRLDQVIFQREAGRVVVHVDLFDPLGRLRREVFHPATPDPETALERVAQALAQRGVRGPGRVRQRKGSALLPSPELQRSFLESLES
;
A
#
# COMPACT_ATOMS: atom_id res chain seq x y z
N MET A 1 19.49 -1.66 8.30
CA MET A 1 18.43 -2.19 7.41
C MET A 1 17.10 -1.66 7.93
N GLY A 2 16.33 -0.97 7.08
CA GLY A 2 15.04 -0.37 7.46
C GLY A 2 13.87 -1.27 7.09
N TRP A 3 12.65 -0.80 7.37
CA TRP A 3 11.45 -1.46 6.88
C TRP A 3 11.39 -1.43 5.34
N ARG A 4 11.00 -2.53 4.71
CA ARG A 4 10.91 -2.66 3.26
C ARG A 4 9.51 -3.04 2.82
N LEU A 5 8.96 -2.34 1.85
CA LEU A 5 7.69 -2.67 1.24
C LEU A 5 7.83 -3.90 0.32
N ASP A 6 6.96 -4.90 0.50
CA ASP A 6 6.80 -6.00 -0.46
C ASP A 6 5.61 -5.76 -1.39
N GLN A 7 4.42 -5.54 -0.81
CA GLN A 7 3.19 -5.46 -1.57
C GLN A 7 2.13 -4.61 -0.87
N VAL A 8 1.33 -3.91 -1.67
CA VAL A 8 0.13 -3.20 -1.27
C VAL A 8 -1.04 -3.80 -2.05
N ILE A 9 -2.10 -4.18 -1.34
CA ILE A 9 -3.34 -4.67 -1.93
C ILE A 9 -4.46 -3.76 -1.48
N PHE A 10 -5.15 -3.14 -2.42
CA PHE A 10 -6.34 -2.35 -2.10
C PHE A 10 -7.60 -2.99 -2.65
N GLN A 11 -8.72 -2.77 -1.96
CA GLN A 11 -10.03 -3.25 -2.38
C GLN A 11 -11.12 -2.25 -2.00
N ARG A 12 -12.21 -2.23 -2.76
CA ARG A 12 -13.40 -1.43 -2.45
C ARG A 12 -14.42 -2.33 -1.77
N GLU A 13 -14.82 -1.99 -0.55
CA GLU A 13 -15.84 -2.71 0.23
C GLU A 13 -16.86 -1.72 0.79
N ALA A 14 -18.14 -1.92 0.48
CA ALA A 14 -19.26 -1.10 1.00
C ALA A 14 -19.03 0.43 0.91
N GLY A 15 -18.49 0.91 -0.22
CA GLY A 15 -18.20 2.33 -0.44
C GLY A 15 -16.94 2.85 0.26
N ARG A 16 -16.09 1.97 0.79
CA ARG A 16 -14.82 2.32 1.45
C ARG A 16 -13.65 1.64 0.75
N VAL A 17 -12.45 2.20 0.89
CA VAL A 17 -11.20 1.56 0.47
C VAL A 17 -10.55 0.90 1.69
N VAL A 18 -10.16 -0.36 1.54
CA VAL A 18 -9.33 -1.09 2.51
C VAL A 18 -7.98 -1.35 1.85
N VAL A 19 -6.89 -1.05 2.56
CA VAL A 19 -5.52 -1.21 2.05
C VAL A 19 -4.76 -2.16 2.97
N HIS A 20 -4.37 -3.32 2.43
CA HIS A 20 -3.46 -4.26 3.07
C HIS A 20 -2.03 -3.98 2.63
N VAL A 21 -1.11 -3.95 3.57
CA VAL A 21 0.31 -3.68 3.31
C VAL A 21 1.14 -4.81 3.90
N ASP A 22 1.95 -5.43 3.06
CA ASP A 22 2.93 -6.45 3.42
C ASP A 22 4.32 -5.81 3.42
N LEU A 23 4.97 -5.85 4.59
CA LEU A 23 6.27 -5.23 4.87
C LEU A 23 7.26 -6.27 5.39
N PHE A 24 8.55 -6.09 5.10
CA PHE A 24 9.62 -6.75 5.82
C PHE A 24 10.16 -5.83 6.90
N ASP A 25 10.21 -6.31 8.14
CA ASP A 25 10.87 -5.60 9.23
C ASP A 25 12.41 -5.65 9.09
N PRO A 26 13.18 -4.89 9.90
CA PRO A 26 14.65 -4.90 9.84
C PRO A 26 15.32 -6.27 10.02
N LEU A 27 14.60 -7.26 10.58
CA LEU A 27 15.08 -8.63 10.76
C LEU A 27 14.69 -9.54 9.59
N GLY A 28 14.06 -8.98 8.54
CA GLY A 28 13.59 -9.72 7.38
C GLY A 28 12.30 -10.50 7.61
N ARG A 29 11.55 -10.24 8.69
CA ARG A 29 10.28 -10.93 8.95
C ARG A 29 9.13 -10.20 8.27
N LEU A 30 8.24 -10.97 7.65
CA LEU A 30 7.03 -10.44 7.03
C LEU A 30 6.05 -9.94 8.11
N ARG A 31 5.58 -8.72 7.95
CA ARG A 31 4.56 -8.04 8.75
C ARG A 31 3.42 -7.63 7.83
N ARG A 32 2.19 -7.83 8.29
CA ARG A 32 0.99 -7.45 7.55
C ARG A 32 0.22 -6.43 8.35
N GLU A 33 -0.19 -5.37 7.67
CA GLU A 33 -0.93 -4.27 8.26
C GLU A 33 -2.16 -3.98 7.40
N VAL A 34 -3.21 -3.45 8.03
CA VAL A 34 -4.46 -3.07 7.35
C VAL A 34 -4.77 -1.63 7.71
N PHE A 35 -5.01 -0.84 6.68
CA PHE A 35 -5.39 0.57 6.79
C PHE A 35 -6.83 0.74 6.31
N HIS A 36 -7.54 1.64 6.98
CA HIS A 36 -8.90 2.05 6.64
C HIS A 36 -8.96 3.56 6.37
N PRO A 37 -8.41 4.06 5.25
CA PRO A 37 -8.42 5.48 4.94
C PRO A 37 -9.85 6.03 4.88
N ALA A 38 -10.06 7.22 5.44
CA ALA A 38 -11.34 7.93 5.40
C ALA A 38 -11.57 8.60 4.03
N THR A 39 -11.58 7.80 2.96
CA THR A 39 -11.90 8.22 1.59
C THR A 39 -12.39 7.01 0.77
N PRO A 40 -13.39 7.19 -0.11
CA PRO A 40 -13.81 6.17 -1.06
C PRO A 40 -12.91 6.08 -2.30
N ASP A 41 -12.04 7.07 -2.51
CA ASP A 41 -11.16 7.16 -3.68
C ASP A 41 -9.85 6.37 -3.46
N PRO A 42 -9.52 5.37 -4.30
CA PRO A 42 -8.31 4.55 -4.16
C PRO A 42 -7.01 5.32 -4.27
N GLU A 43 -6.93 6.32 -5.16
CA GLU A 43 -5.69 7.08 -5.36
C GLU A 43 -5.36 7.87 -4.09
N THR A 44 -6.32 8.65 -3.60
CA THR A 44 -6.21 9.39 -2.33
C THR A 44 -5.97 8.45 -1.14
N ALA A 45 -6.62 7.27 -1.12
CA ALA A 45 -6.42 6.28 -0.06
C ALA A 45 -4.98 5.76 -0.04
N LEU A 46 -4.45 5.42 -1.21
CA LEU A 46 -3.10 4.91 -1.40
C LEU A 46 -2.05 5.96 -1.09
N GLU A 47 -2.26 7.22 -1.51
CA GLU A 47 -1.39 8.35 -1.18
C GLU A 47 -1.26 8.54 0.34
N ARG A 48 -2.38 8.57 1.08
CA ARG A 48 -2.38 8.70 2.54
C ARG A 48 -1.63 7.55 3.23
N VAL A 49 -1.78 6.34 2.72
CA VAL A 49 -1.06 5.17 3.25
C VAL A 49 0.44 5.28 2.93
N ALA A 50 0.80 5.68 1.70
CA ALA A 50 2.19 5.88 1.30
C ALA A 50 2.89 6.91 2.21
N GLN A 51 2.28 8.06 2.45
CA GLN A 51 2.80 9.09 3.35
C GLN A 51 2.99 8.56 4.78
N ALA A 52 2.03 7.79 5.31
CA ALA A 52 2.15 7.18 6.63
C ALA A 52 3.30 6.16 6.72
N LEU A 53 3.56 5.41 5.65
CA LEU A 53 4.69 4.49 5.55
C LEU A 53 6.03 5.23 5.38
N ALA A 54 6.05 6.32 4.62
CA ALA A 54 7.22 7.18 4.42
C ALA A 54 7.68 7.80 5.76
N GLN A 55 6.74 8.30 6.57
CA GLN A 55 7.01 8.80 7.92
C GLN A 55 7.64 7.74 8.85
N ARG A 56 7.41 6.45 8.58
CA ARG A 56 8.02 5.32 9.31
C ARG A 56 9.36 4.87 8.72
N GLY A 57 9.83 5.50 7.64
CA GLY A 57 11.07 5.14 6.95
C GLY A 57 10.98 3.85 6.15
N VAL A 58 9.78 3.44 5.71
CA VAL A 58 9.57 2.30 4.82
C VAL A 58 10.09 2.65 3.42
N ARG A 59 10.77 1.72 2.74
CA ARG A 59 11.31 1.92 1.38
C ARG A 59 11.05 0.75 0.44
N GLY A 60 11.30 0.96 -0.86
CA GLY A 60 11.38 -0.07 -1.89
C GLY A 60 10.28 0.06 -2.94
N PRO A 61 10.45 -0.55 -4.13
CA PRO A 61 9.56 -0.31 -5.25
C PRO A 61 8.17 -0.91 -5.05
N GLY A 62 7.99 -1.80 -4.07
CA GLY A 62 6.71 -2.46 -3.78
C GLY A 62 5.99 -3.05 -4.99
N ARG A 63 4.78 -3.56 -4.78
CA ARG A 63 3.83 -3.87 -5.86
C ARG A 63 2.48 -3.39 -5.41
N VAL A 64 1.77 -2.62 -6.24
CA VAL A 64 0.39 -2.20 -5.93
C VAL A 64 -0.58 -3.00 -6.78
N ARG A 65 -1.52 -3.67 -6.12
CA ARG A 65 -2.50 -4.55 -6.76
C ARG A 65 -3.91 -4.25 -6.25
N GLN A 66 -4.88 -4.28 -7.14
CA GLN A 66 -6.28 -4.24 -6.79
C GLN A 66 -6.81 -5.66 -6.56
N ARG A 67 -7.50 -5.88 -5.44
CA ARG A 67 -8.33 -7.08 -5.28
C ARG A 67 -9.70 -6.87 -5.91
N LYS A 68 -10.08 -7.78 -6.81
CA LYS A 68 -11.44 -7.91 -7.37
C LYS A 68 -11.91 -9.34 -7.20
N GLY A 69 -12.73 -9.60 -6.19
CA GLY A 69 -13.10 -10.96 -5.80
C GLY A 69 -11.87 -11.77 -5.38
N SER A 70 -11.63 -12.91 -6.05
CA SER A 70 -10.43 -13.74 -5.83
C SER A 70 -9.19 -13.25 -6.60
N ALA A 71 -9.34 -12.33 -7.54
CA ALA A 71 -8.24 -11.89 -8.40
C ALA A 71 -7.42 -10.74 -7.79
N LEU A 72 -6.11 -10.77 -8.02
CA LEU A 72 -5.16 -9.68 -7.73
C LEU A 72 -4.63 -9.09 -9.03
N LEU A 73 -5.19 -7.96 -9.43
CA LEU A 73 -4.86 -7.28 -10.68
C LEU A 73 -3.77 -6.24 -10.43
N PRO A 74 -2.72 -6.16 -11.27
CA PRO A 74 -1.74 -5.08 -11.18
C PRO A 74 -2.41 -3.72 -11.46
N SER A 75 -1.92 -2.66 -10.84
CA SER A 75 -2.39 -1.29 -11.09
C SER A 75 -1.19 -0.36 -11.33
N PRO A 76 -0.60 -0.34 -12.54
CA PRO A 76 0.67 0.36 -12.79
C PRO A 76 0.64 1.87 -12.52
N GLU A 77 -0.47 2.55 -12.84
CA GLU A 77 -0.64 3.99 -12.59
C GLU A 77 -0.66 4.27 -11.08
N LEU A 78 -1.52 3.56 -10.34
CA LEU A 78 -1.59 3.67 -8.88
C LEU A 78 -0.29 3.24 -8.19
N GLN A 79 0.44 2.28 -8.77
CA GLN A 79 1.76 1.91 -8.29
C GLN A 79 2.74 3.07 -8.40
N ARG A 80 2.75 3.76 -9.55
CA ARG A 80 3.62 4.92 -9.74
C ARG A 80 3.30 6.02 -8.73
N SER A 81 2.04 6.46 -8.65
CA SER A 81 1.63 7.53 -7.72
C SER A 81 1.92 7.16 -6.25
N PHE A 82 1.69 5.89 -5.88
CA PHE A 82 2.00 5.39 -4.54
C PHE A 82 3.50 5.46 -4.22
N LEU A 83 4.36 5.07 -5.17
CA LEU A 83 5.80 5.10 -4.95
C LEU A 83 6.37 6.51 -4.93
N GLU A 84 5.87 7.40 -5.79
CA GLU A 84 6.19 8.83 -5.74
C GLU A 84 5.84 9.40 -4.35
N SER A 85 4.70 9.02 -3.79
CA SER A 85 4.25 9.44 -2.46
C SER A 85 5.03 8.78 -1.31
N LEU A 86 5.56 7.57 -1.51
CA LEU A 86 6.36 6.84 -0.51
C LEU A 86 7.79 7.39 -0.43
N GLU A 87 8.32 7.88 -1.55
CA GLU A 87 9.69 8.37 -1.68
C GLU A 87 9.81 9.90 -1.49
N SER A 88 8.68 10.60 -1.34
CA SER A 88 8.61 12.03 -1.01
C SER A 88 8.91 12.35 0.45
#